data_AF-A0A1G4HCY0-F1
#
_entry.id   AF-A0A1G4HCY0-F1
#
_cell.length_a   1.000
_cell.length_b   1.000
_cell.length_c   1.000
_cell.angle_alpha   90.00
_cell.angle_beta   90.00
_cell.angle_gamma   90.00
#
_symmetry.space_group_name_H-M   'P 1'
#
loop_
_entity.id
_entity.type
_entity.pdbx_description
1 polymer ?
#
loop_
_entity_poly.entity_id
_entity_poly.type
_entity_poly.pdbx_seq_one_letter_code
_entity_poly.pdbx_strand_id
1 'polypeptide(L)'
;MFCALFKMIIFVVGYLLPVGLSLHGWKNKKYEMVEYYLKYVYFFVVFENVVTPSIGAVIYKISGFIWCLLHLALYLVLITPKFNYLNIIYEKVSKVNSQNNVTLYLNNYVVNPLNDQVNKIVKKLKTL
;
A
#
# COMPACT_ATOMS: atom_id res chain seq x y z
N MET A 1 -7.88 -24.47 7.12
CA MET A 1 -8.09 -24.51 5.65
C MET A 1 -8.74 -23.24 5.11
N PHE A 2 -9.92 -22.83 5.60
CA PHE A 2 -10.59 -21.60 5.16
C PHE A 2 -9.73 -20.33 5.25
N CYS A 3 -9.01 -20.12 6.36
CA CYS A 3 -8.20 -18.93 6.54
C CYS A 3 -7.06 -18.78 5.50
N ALA A 4 -6.43 -19.87 5.08
CA ALA A 4 -5.44 -19.87 4.01
C ALA A 4 -6.06 -19.54 2.65
N LEU A 5 -7.27 -20.07 2.40
CA LEU A 5 -8.03 -19.80 1.19
C LEU A 5 -8.45 -18.33 1.10
N PHE A 6 -8.88 -17.72 2.22
CA PHE A 6 -9.14 -16.28 2.29
C PHE A 6 -7.88 -15.44 2.05
N LYS A 7 -6.73 -15.81 2.62
CA LYS A 7 -5.46 -15.11 2.37
C LYS A 7 -5.06 -15.16 0.89
N MET A 8 -5.25 -16.29 0.23
CA MET A 8 -5.05 -16.43 -1.22
C MET A 8 -5.99 -15.50 -2.01
N ILE A 9 -7.28 -15.48 -1.69
CA ILE A 9 -8.25 -14.59 -2.35
C ILE A 9 -7.87 -13.12 -2.13
N ILE A 10 -7.51 -12.76 -0.90
CA ILE A 10 -7.06 -11.40 -0.54
C ILE A 10 -5.82 -11.01 -1.34
N PHE A 11 -4.85 -11.90 -1.52
CA PHE A 11 -3.68 -11.61 -2.34
C PHE A 11 -4.03 -11.42 -3.81
N VAL A 12 -4.91 -12.27 -4.37
CA VAL A 12 -5.33 -12.15 -5.76
C VAL A 12 -6.10 -10.85 -6.00
N VAL A 13 -7.11 -10.56 -5.18
CA VAL A 13 -7.99 -9.39 -5.32
C VAL A 13 -7.28 -8.11 -4.89
N GLY A 14 -6.52 -8.15 -3.79
CA GLY A 14 -5.86 -7.00 -3.20
C GLY A 14 -4.52 -6.62 -3.83
N TYR A 15 -3.87 -7.52 -4.56
CA TYR A 15 -2.55 -7.23 -5.15
C TYR A 15 -2.49 -7.55 -6.64
N LEU A 16 -2.67 -8.83 -7.03
CA LEU A 16 -2.43 -9.25 -8.41
C LEU A 16 -3.39 -8.59 -9.40
N LEU A 17 -4.68 -8.50 -9.06
CA LEU A 17 -5.69 -7.93 -9.93
C LEU A 17 -5.48 -6.41 -10.16
N PRO A 18 -5.25 -5.58 -9.12
CA PRO A 18 -4.86 -4.17 -9.30
C PRO A 18 -3.59 -3.98 -10.14
N VAL A 19 -2.56 -4.82 -9.94
CA VAL A 19 -1.34 -4.78 -10.78
C VAL A 19 -1.68 -5.07 -12.24
N GLY A 20 -2.47 -6.11 -12.50
CA GLY A 20 -2.95 -6.44 -13.85
C GLY A 20 -3.77 -5.32 -14.48
N LEU A 21 -4.65 -4.68 -13.72
CA LEU A 21 -5.46 -3.55 -14.18
C LEU A 21 -4.61 -2.30 -14.45
N SER A 22 -3.56 -2.06 -13.66
CA SER A 22 -2.58 -1.01 -13.91
C SER A 22 -1.82 -1.25 -15.21
N LEU A 23 -1.30 -2.47 -15.44
CA LEU A 23 -0.62 -2.83 -16.69
C LEU A 23 -1.56 -2.74 -17.91
N HIS A 24 -2.82 -3.16 -17.74
CA HIS A 24 -3.84 -3.01 -18.77
C HIS A 24 -4.15 -1.54 -19.06
N GLY A 25 -4.26 -0.70 -18.03
CA GLY A 25 -4.41 0.75 -18.17
C GLY A 25 -3.25 1.38 -18.93
N TRP A 26 -2.02 0.97 -18.62
CA TRP A 26 -0.81 1.43 -19.28
C TRP A 26 -0.80 1.10 -20.77
N LYS A 27 -1.10 -0.16 -21.13
CA LYS A 27 -1.19 -0.61 -22.53
C LYS A 27 -2.21 0.21 -23.34
N ASN A 28 -3.31 0.59 -22.70
CA ASN A 28 -4.40 1.35 -23.34
C ASN A 28 -4.30 2.87 -23.14
N LYS A 29 -3.17 3.40 -22.64
CA LYS A 29 -2.95 4.82 -22.37
C LYS A 29 -4.00 5.47 -21.44
N LYS A 30 -4.62 4.68 -20.55
CA LYS A 30 -5.59 5.16 -19.54
C LYS A 30 -4.86 5.48 -18.24
N TYR A 31 -4.14 6.59 -18.20
CA TYR A 31 -3.24 6.92 -17.09
C TYR A 31 -3.94 7.14 -15.74
N GLU A 32 -5.17 7.66 -15.73
CA GLU A 32 -5.97 7.79 -14.51
C GLU A 32 -6.22 6.43 -13.83
N MET A 33 -6.45 5.41 -14.64
CA MET A 33 -6.63 4.03 -14.18
C MET A 33 -5.34 3.48 -13.58
N VAL A 34 -4.20 3.74 -14.23
CA VAL A 34 -2.87 3.35 -13.75
C VAL A 34 -2.58 3.99 -12.40
N GLU A 35 -2.77 5.30 -12.29
CA GLU A 35 -2.51 6.04 -11.07
C GLU A 35 -3.37 5.53 -9.90
N TYR A 36 -4.66 5.32 -10.14
CA TYR A 36 -5.57 4.79 -9.12
C TYR A 36 -5.13 3.42 -8.61
N TYR A 37 -4.84 2.47 -9.50
CA TYR A 37 -4.46 1.12 -9.09
C TYR A 37 -3.06 1.06 -8.49
N LEU A 38 -2.12 1.93 -8.89
CA LEU A 38 -0.82 2.04 -8.21
C LEU A 38 -0.97 2.58 -6.78
N LYS A 39 -1.80 3.61 -6.57
CA LYS A 39 -2.16 4.08 -5.22
C LYS A 39 -2.80 2.97 -4.40
N TYR A 40 -3.67 2.16 -5.02
CA TYR A 40 -4.31 1.03 -4.37
C TYR A 40 -3.28 -0.04 -3.94
N VAL A 41 -2.36 -0.42 -4.83
CA VAL A 41 -1.29 -1.38 -4.51
C VAL A 41 -0.42 -0.86 -3.37
N TYR A 42 -0.07 0.42 -3.38
CA TYR A 42 0.68 1.03 -2.28
C TYR A 42 -0.08 0.96 -0.96
N PHE A 43 -1.37 1.33 -0.97
CA PHE A 43 -2.23 1.19 0.20
C PHE A 43 -2.29 -0.25 0.72
N PHE A 44 -2.49 -1.23 -0.17
CA PHE A 44 -2.51 -2.65 0.18
C PHE A 44 -1.22 -3.07 0.90
N VAL A 45 -0.06 -2.73 0.33
CA VAL A 45 1.24 -3.09 0.91
C VAL A 45 1.43 -2.45 2.29
N VAL A 46 1.09 -1.17 2.45
CA VAL A 46 1.20 -0.49 3.75
C VAL A 46 0.23 -1.09 4.76
N PHE A 47 -1.02 -1.33 4.37
CA PHE A 47 -2.05 -1.87 5.25
C PHE A 47 -1.67 -3.27 5.75
N GLU A 48 -1.23 -4.16 4.85
CA GLU A 48 -0.80 -5.52 5.21
C GLU A 48 0.43 -5.57 6.11
N ASN A 49 1.36 -4.63 5.97
CA ASN A 49 2.60 -4.63 6.77
C ASN A 49 2.49 -3.86 8.08
N VAL A 50 1.58 -2.88 8.17
CA VAL A 50 1.48 -1.99 9.35
C VAL A 50 0.20 -2.25 10.14
N VAL A 51 -0.94 -2.31 9.47
CA VAL A 51 -2.26 -2.34 10.11
C VAL A 51 -2.67 -3.78 10.44
N THR A 52 -2.54 -4.70 9.48
CA THR A 52 -2.93 -6.11 9.67
C THR A 52 -2.19 -6.80 10.82
N PRO A 53 -0.87 -6.60 11.04
CA PRO A 53 -0.18 -7.23 12.16
C PRO A 53 -0.55 -6.61 13.51
N SER A 54 -0.87 -5.31 13.53
CA SER A 54 -1.17 -4.56 14.76
C SER A 54 -2.63 -4.73 15.19
N ILE A 55 -3.56 -4.29 14.33
CA ILE A 55 -5.00 -4.32 14.60
C ILE A 55 -5.56 -5.72 14.34
N GLY A 56 -5.10 -6.38 13.28
CA GLY A 56 -5.56 -7.71 12.94
C GLY A 56 -5.21 -8.74 14.02
N ALA A 57 -4.10 -8.61 14.74
CA ALA A 57 -3.77 -9.52 15.85
C ALA A 57 -4.78 -9.46 17.00
N VAL A 58 -5.38 -8.29 17.27
CA VAL A 58 -6.42 -8.12 18.30
C VAL A 58 -7.73 -8.77 17.85
N ILE A 59 -8.12 -8.53 16.59
CA ILE A 59 -9.42 -9.01 16.07
C ILE A 59 -9.37 -10.51 15.75
N TYR A 60 -8.22 -11.05 15.32
CA TYR A 60 -8.02 -12.48 15.14
C TYR A 60 -8.28 -13.29 16.41
N LYS A 61 -7.99 -12.72 17.59
CA LYS A 61 -8.27 -13.35 18.89
C LYS A 61 -9.77 -13.42 19.19
N ILE A 62 -10.58 -12.52 18.64
CA ILE A 62 -12.04 -12.53 18.79
C ILE A 62 -12.65 -13.52 17.80
N SER A 63 -12.36 -13.36 16.51
CA SER A 63 -12.75 -14.31 15.47
C SER A 63 -11.95 -14.09 14.19
N GLY A 64 -11.08 -15.05 13.86
CA GLY A 64 -10.31 -15.03 12.62
C GLY A 64 -11.18 -15.07 11.36
N PHE A 65 -12.38 -15.66 11.42
CA PHE A 65 -13.30 -15.70 10.29
C PHE A 65 -13.94 -14.33 10.02
N ILE A 66 -14.39 -13.64 11.06
CA ILE A 66 -14.96 -12.28 10.95
C ILE A 66 -13.89 -11.32 10.43
N TRP A 67 -12.66 -11.43 10.92
CA TRP A 67 -11.56 -10.62 10.40
C TRP A 67 -11.31 -10.87 8.91
N CYS A 68 -11.24 -12.14 8.47
CA CYS A 68 -11.05 -12.45 7.04
C CYS A 68 -12.16 -11.86 6.15
N LEU A 69 -13.42 -11.90 6.60
CA LEU A 69 -14.55 -11.29 5.87
C LEU A 69 -14.42 -9.77 5.78
N LEU A 70 -14.16 -9.09 6.91
CA LEU A 70 -13.96 -7.64 6.94
C LEU A 70 -12.77 -7.22 6.08
N HIS A 71 -11.69 -7.97 6.16
CA HIS A 71 -10.47 -7.71 5.42
C HIS A 71 -10.68 -7.85 3.91
N LEU A 72 -11.38 -8.89 3.48
CA LEU A 72 -11.75 -9.06 2.07
C LEU A 72 -12.73 -7.97 1.59
N ALA A 73 -13.73 -7.63 2.40
CA ALA A 73 -14.70 -6.58 2.08
C ALA A 73 -14.03 -5.22 1.88
N LEU A 74 -13.05 -4.88 2.72
CA LEU A 74 -12.28 -3.65 2.61
C LEU A 74 -11.58 -3.54 1.24
N TYR A 75 -10.95 -4.62 0.78
CA TYR A 75 -10.31 -4.64 -0.55
C TYR A 75 -11.30 -4.57 -1.70
N LEU A 76 -12.44 -5.27 -1.62
CA LEU A 76 -13.49 -5.19 -2.64
C LEU A 76 -14.12 -3.80 -2.76
N VAL A 77 -14.27 -3.09 -1.65
CA VAL A 77 -14.79 -1.71 -1.67
C VAL A 77 -13.75 -0.76 -2.27
N LEU A 78 -12.49 -0.87 -1.84
CA LEU A 78 -11.44 0.05 -2.23
C LEU A 78 -10.93 -0.17 -3.67
N ILE A 79 -11.08 -1.37 -4.23
CA ILE A 79 -10.67 -1.63 -5.61
C ILE A 79 -11.62 -1.00 -6.63
N THR A 80 -12.84 -0.68 -6.21
CA THR A 80 -13.87 -0.10 -7.07
C THR A 80 -13.66 1.42 -7.15
N PRO A 81 -13.17 1.97 -8.28
CA PRO A 81 -12.85 3.40 -8.40
C PRO A 81 -14.06 4.32 -8.27
N LYS A 82 -15.27 3.78 -8.46
CA LYS A 82 -16.53 4.52 -8.47
C LYS A 82 -16.82 5.30 -7.19
N PHE A 83 -16.25 4.87 -6.06
CA PHE A 83 -16.47 5.53 -4.77
C PHE A 83 -15.38 6.54 -4.38
N ASN A 84 -14.27 6.61 -5.12
CA ASN A 84 -13.14 7.52 -4.89
C ASN A 84 -12.59 7.56 -3.44
N TYR A 85 -12.91 6.57 -2.60
CA TYR A 85 -12.50 6.53 -1.19
C TYR A 85 -10.98 6.56 -1.02
N LEU A 86 -10.26 5.95 -1.96
CA LEU A 86 -8.81 5.96 -1.96
C LEU A 86 -8.24 7.38 -2.10
N ASN A 87 -8.81 8.21 -2.97
CA ASN A 87 -8.39 9.61 -3.09
C ASN A 87 -8.75 10.41 -1.83
N ILE A 88 -9.90 10.16 -1.19
CA ILE A 88 -10.26 10.81 0.08
C ILE A 88 -9.25 10.44 1.19
N ILE A 89 -8.84 9.17 1.27
CA ILE A 89 -7.81 8.72 2.20
C ILE A 89 -6.48 9.41 1.89
N TYR A 90 -6.06 9.42 0.62
CA TYR A 90 -4.84 10.08 0.18
C TYR A 90 -4.85 11.59 0.46
N GLU A 91 -5.95 12.29 0.20
CA GLU A 91 -6.08 13.72 0.51
C GLU A 91 -6.01 13.98 2.01
N LYS A 92 -6.66 13.15 2.84
CA LYS A 92 -6.59 13.27 4.30
C LYS A 92 -5.17 13.01 4.80
N VAL A 93 -4.52 11.94 4.33
CA VAL A 93 -3.13 11.62 4.70
C VAL A 93 -2.18 12.71 4.21
N SER A 94 -2.38 13.23 3.00
CA SER A 94 -1.59 14.34 2.44
C SER A 94 -1.74 15.63 3.25
N LYS A 95 -2.97 15.99 3.64
CA LYS A 95 -3.23 17.13 4.53
C LYS A 95 -2.58 16.96 5.90
N VAL A 96 -2.69 15.78 6.50
CA VAL A 96 -2.00 15.46 7.76
C VAL A 96 -0.49 15.55 7.60
N ASN A 97 0.06 15.06 6.47
CA ASN A 97 1.49 15.11 6.18
C ASN A 97 1.99 16.56 5.97
N SER A 98 1.23 17.40 5.24
CA SER A 98 1.61 18.80 5.02
C SER A 98 1.47 19.65 6.28
N GLN A 99 0.46 19.38 7.11
CA GLN A 99 0.29 20.07 8.39
C GLN A 99 1.34 19.67 9.43
N ASN A 100 1.78 18.40 9.42
CA ASN A 100 2.73 17.87 10.41
C ASN A 100 4.17 17.81 9.91
N ASN A 101 4.49 18.34 8.71
CA ASN A 101 5.83 18.30 8.13
C ASN A 101 6.46 16.88 8.14
N VAL A 102 5.65 15.81 8.04
CA VAL A 102 6.15 14.43 8.15
C VAL A 102 7.07 14.10 6.96
N THR A 103 6.85 14.70 5.79
CA THR A 103 7.78 14.67 4.65
C THR A 103 9.15 15.24 5.01
N LEU A 104 9.20 16.32 5.80
CA LEU A 104 10.43 16.97 6.26
C LEU A 104 11.18 16.07 7.25
N TYR A 105 10.45 15.42 8.16
CA TYR A 105 11.02 14.42 9.07
C TYR A 105 11.53 13.17 8.32
N LEU A 106 10.75 12.59 7.41
CA LEU A 106 11.19 11.45 6.59
C LEU A 106 12.40 11.82 5.73
N ASN A 107 12.41 13.01 5.14
CA ASN A 107 13.53 13.44 4.31
C ASN A 107 14.81 13.61 5.13
N ASN A 108 14.72 14.24 6.31
CA ASN A 108 15.88 14.49 7.16
C ASN A 108 16.39 13.23 7.89
N TYR A 109 15.49 12.37 8.38
CA TYR A 109 15.85 11.26 9.25
C TYR A 109 15.94 9.91 8.53
N VAL A 110 15.39 9.77 7.32
CA VAL A 110 15.40 8.49 6.58
C VAL A 110 16.07 8.65 5.21
N VAL A 111 15.60 9.58 4.37
CA VAL A 111 16.07 9.67 2.98
C VAL A 111 17.50 10.19 2.89
N ASN A 112 17.82 11.32 3.54
CA ASN A 112 19.17 11.88 3.55
C ASN A 112 20.24 10.91 4.09
N PRO A 113 20.05 10.26 5.26
CA PRO A 113 21.04 9.33 5.77
C PRO A 113 21.20 8.08 4.89
N LEU A 114 20.12 7.57 4.28
CA LEU A 114 20.22 6.46 3.32
C LEU A 114 20.95 6.87 2.03
N ASN A 115 20.65 8.06 1.51
CA ASN A 115 21.31 8.58 0.31
C ASN A 115 22.82 8.77 0.53
N ASP A 116 23.23 9.24 1.71
CA ASP A 116 24.64 9.36 2.09
C ASP A 116 25.34 7.99 2.22
N GLN A 117 24.65 6.98 2.75
CA GLN A 117 25.18 5.62 2.81
C GLN A 117 25.37 5.03 1.42
N VAL A 118 24.38 5.18 0.54
CA VAL A 118 24.46 4.72 -0.86
C VAL A 118 25.59 5.44 -1.60
N ASN A 119 25.71 6.76 -1.45
CA ASN A 119 26.80 7.52 -2.06
C ASN A 119 28.19 7.09 -1.56
N LYS A 120 28.33 6.75 -0.27
CA LYS A 120 29.60 6.20 0.26
C LYS A 120 29.94 4.85 -0.37
N ILE A 121 28.95 3.98 -0.57
CA ILE A 121 29.14 2.68 -1.23
C ILE A 121 29.52 2.88 -2.69
N VAL A 122 28.80 3.73 -3.43
CA VAL A 122 29.09 4.04 -4.84
C VAL A 122 30.49 4.63 -5.00
N LYS A 123 30.91 5.52 -4.10
CA LYS A 123 32.28 6.08 -4.11
C LYS A 123 33.33 5.00 -3.88
N LYS A 124 33.13 4.10 -2.90
CA LYS A 124 34.05 2.97 -2.66
C LYS A 124 34.17 2.03 -3.86
N LEU A 125 33.06 1.78 -4.55
CA LEU A 125 33.02 0.94 -5.73
C LEU A 125 33.69 1.58 -6.96
N LYS A 126 33.67 2.91 -7.08
CA LYS A 126 34.37 3.64 -8.15
C LYS A 126 35.88 3.76 -7.94
N THR A 127 36.36 3.54 -6.72
CA THR A 127 37.78 3.57 -6.36
C THR A 127 38.45 2.19 -6.33
N LEU A 128 37.68 1.14 -6.63
CA LEU A 128 38.15 -0.23 -6.94
C LEU A 128 38.28 -0.39 -8.45
#